data_AF-A0A7X6PBX5-F1
#
_entry.id   AF-A0A7X6PBX5-F1
#
_cell.length_a   1.000
_cell.length_b   1.000
_cell.length_c   1.000
_cell.angle_alpha   90.00
_cell.angle_beta   90.00
_cell.angle_gamma   90.00
#
_symmetry.space_group_name_H-M   'P 1'
#
loop_
_entity.id
_entity.type
_entity.pdbx_description
1 polymer ?
#
loop_
_entity_poly.entity_id
_entity_poly.type
_entity_poly.pdbx_seq_one_letter_code
_entity_poly.pdbx_strand_id
1 'polypeptide(L)'
;MTIDFSDKKTIEKYSSAFTLSDMEIFIFPELFYPLVLANIMSSIIWEWKNDPWFDGIETKSFNYKINRIKQYIIQNYVFNLDLATWGLTTKTREIERFRDFFDVEVLKRSNALFGYEGDKYYFDIDIRKHFGLDKFNSDVIPYWKTETIEAMTAFRHKDSHTTGAGECVSLSALYAAAAFIIAGIPLEKIFLVATPLHSQNFITEKEGIITNNRRIVTKNMWFNGTSLSEKARRALENE
;
A
#
# COMPACT_ATOMS: atom_id res chain seq x y z
N MET A 1 -24.46 -17.44 4.46
CA MET A 1 -24.94 -16.05 4.59
C MET A 1 -25.19 -15.54 3.19
N THR A 2 -26.41 -15.12 2.88
CA THR A 2 -26.75 -14.41 1.62
C THR A 2 -26.42 -12.94 1.79
N ILE A 3 -25.60 -12.39 0.88
CA ILE A 3 -25.25 -10.97 0.87
C ILE A 3 -26.46 -10.20 0.33
N ASP A 4 -26.87 -9.14 1.03
CA ASP A 4 -27.96 -8.27 0.62
C ASP A 4 -27.42 -7.14 -0.27
N PHE A 5 -27.71 -7.22 -1.57
CA PHE A 5 -27.34 -6.19 -2.54
C PHE A 5 -28.38 -5.06 -2.64
N SER A 6 -29.43 -5.02 -1.81
CA SER A 6 -30.31 -3.85 -1.76
C SER A 6 -29.69 -2.67 -0.99
N ASP A 7 -28.70 -2.96 -0.14
CA ASP A 7 -27.90 -1.95 0.56
C ASP A 7 -26.88 -1.28 -0.38
N LYS A 8 -26.96 0.05 -0.49
CA LYS A 8 -26.05 0.86 -1.31
C LYS A 8 -24.59 0.68 -0.91
N LYS A 9 -24.30 0.57 0.38
CA LYS A 9 -22.92 0.42 0.87
C LYS A 9 -22.33 -0.91 0.43
N THR A 10 -23.14 -1.96 0.45
CA THR A 10 -22.75 -3.28 -0.04
C THR A 10 -22.49 -3.28 -1.54
N ILE A 11 -23.39 -2.73 -2.36
CA ILE A 11 -23.12 -2.60 -3.82
C ILE A 11 -21.83 -1.80 -4.06
N GLU A 12 -21.65 -0.67 -3.38
CA GLU A 12 -20.49 0.20 -3.57
C GLU A 12 -19.18 -0.52 -3.21
N LYS A 13 -19.14 -1.21 -2.07
CA LYS A 13 -17.96 -1.97 -1.64
C LYS A 13 -17.58 -3.05 -2.66
N TYR A 14 -18.55 -3.84 -3.13
CA TYR A 14 -18.26 -4.92 -4.07
C TYR A 14 -17.91 -4.41 -5.47
N SER A 15 -18.48 -3.27 -5.89
CA SER A 15 -18.10 -2.61 -7.13
C SER A 15 -16.67 -2.06 -7.05
N SER A 16 -16.33 -1.46 -5.91
CA SER A 16 -14.98 -0.97 -5.60
C SER A 16 -13.93 -2.10 -5.52
N ALA A 17 -14.33 -3.37 -5.37
CA ALA A 17 -13.40 -4.50 -5.43
C ALA A 17 -12.82 -4.74 -6.85
N PHE A 18 -13.44 -4.16 -7.89
CA PHE A 18 -12.95 -4.23 -9.27
C PHE A 18 -11.88 -3.18 -9.56
N THR A 19 -12.02 -2.00 -8.96
CA THR A 19 -11.12 -0.87 -9.14
C THR A 19 -10.04 -0.83 -8.08
N LEU A 20 -10.34 -1.06 -6.81
CA LEU A 20 -9.39 -1.05 -5.70
C LEU A 20 -8.55 0.23 -5.66
N SER A 21 -9.17 1.40 -5.73
CA SER A 21 -8.44 2.65 -5.55
C SER A 21 -7.96 2.83 -4.12
N ASP A 22 -6.94 3.67 -3.91
CA ASP A 22 -6.47 4.05 -2.56
C ASP A 22 -7.63 4.62 -1.71
N MET A 23 -8.51 5.41 -2.35
CA MET A 23 -9.72 5.95 -1.72
C MET A 23 -10.69 4.85 -1.31
N GLU A 24 -10.90 3.88 -2.20
CA GLU A 24 -11.83 2.76 -1.98
C GLU A 24 -11.35 1.84 -0.86
N ILE A 25 -10.05 1.57 -0.77
CA ILE A 25 -9.46 0.81 0.32
C ILE A 25 -9.52 1.59 1.63
N PHE A 26 -9.38 2.92 1.61
CA PHE A 26 -9.58 3.73 2.81
C PHE A 26 -11.03 3.67 3.32
N ILE A 27 -12.01 3.75 2.43
CA ILE A 27 -13.43 3.75 2.77
C ILE A 27 -13.91 2.35 3.15
N PHE A 28 -13.37 1.33 2.49
CA PHE A 28 -13.64 -0.08 2.72
C PHE A 28 -12.34 -0.85 2.97
N PRO A 29 -11.75 -0.75 4.18
CA PRO A 29 -10.48 -1.40 4.52
C PRO A 29 -10.46 -2.91 4.27
N GLU A 30 -11.62 -3.56 4.28
CA GLU A 30 -11.72 -4.98 3.97
C GLU A 30 -11.31 -5.32 2.53
N LEU A 31 -11.32 -4.34 1.60
CA LEU A 31 -10.86 -4.50 0.22
C LEU A 31 -9.34 -4.68 0.10
N PHE A 32 -8.60 -4.38 1.17
CA PHE A 32 -7.16 -4.67 1.21
C PHE A 32 -6.89 -6.19 1.19
N TYR A 33 -7.76 -7.01 1.78
CA TYR A 33 -7.60 -8.47 1.77
C TYR A 33 -7.72 -9.08 0.36
N PRO A 34 -8.74 -8.77 -0.45
CA PRO A 34 -8.79 -9.16 -1.87
C PRO A 34 -7.52 -8.81 -2.65
N LEU A 35 -6.92 -7.64 -2.44
CA LEU A 35 -5.67 -7.26 -3.11
C LEU A 35 -4.51 -8.18 -2.71
N VAL A 36 -4.36 -8.48 -1.43
CA VAL A 36 -3.37 -9.45 -0.94
C VAL A 36 -3.63 -10.85 -1.50
N LEU A 37 -4.89 -11.28 -1.53
CA LEU A 37 -5.27 -12.59 -2.08
C LEU A 37 -4.98 -12.67 -3.58
N ALA A 38 -5.26 -11.62 -4.35
CA ALA A 38 -4.91 -11.55 -5.76
C ALA A 38 -3.40 -11.73 -5.97
N ASN A 39 -2.57 -11.05 -5.16
CA ASN A 39 -1.13 -11.22 -5.20
C ASN A 39 -0.66 -12.62 -4.78
N ILE A 40 -1.33 -13.25 -3.80
CA ILE A 40 -1.03 -14.63 -3.39
C ILE A 40 -1.37 -15.63 -4.50
N MET A 41 -2.45 -15.39 -5.26
CA MET A 41 -2.87 -16.25 -6.36
C MET A 41 -2.02 -16.06 -7.62
N SER A 42 -1.34 -14.92 -7.76
CA SER A 42 -0.47 -14.63 -8.89
C SER A 42 0.73 -15.56 -8.98
N SER A 43 0.99 -16.13 -10.16
CA SER A 43 2.18 -16.96 -10.40
C SER A 43 3.50 -16.21 -10.23
N ILE A 44 3.49 -14.87 -10.39
CA ILE A 44 4.70 -14.05 -10.36
C ILE A 44 5.48 -14.24 -9.05
N ILE A 45 4.80 -14.17 -7.90
CA ILE A 45 5.48 -14.30 -6.60
C ILE A 45 5.90 -15.76 -6.36
N TRP A 46 5.11 -16.73 -6.82
CA TRP A 46 5.48 -18.15 -6.72
C TRP A 46 6.73 -18.49 -7.52
N GLU A 47 6.91 -17.88 -8.70
CA GLU A 47 8.10 -18.05 -9.52
C GLU A 47 9.38 -17.56 -8.81
N TRP A 48 9.27 -16.61 -7.88
CA TRP A 48 10.42 -16.16 -7.08
C TRP A 48 11.02 -17.30 -6.25
N LYS A 49 10.26 -18.35 -5.91
CA LYS A 49 10.80 -19.52 -5.21
C LYS A 49 11.88 -20.27 -6.02
N ASN A 50 11.90 -20.08 -7.33
CA ASN A 50 12.89 -20.67 -8.24
C ASN A 50 14.06 -19.73 -8.53
N ASP A 51 14.02 -18.49 -8.01
CA ASP A 51 15.11 -17.53 -8.16
C ASP A 51 16.26 -17.91 -7.20
N PRO A 52 17.52 -18.00 -7.67
CA PRO A 52 18.68 -18.29 -6.82
C PRO A 52 18.82 -17.35 -5.62
N TRP A 53 18.22 -16.16 -5.67
CA TRP A 53 18.13 -15.25 -4.52
C TRP A 53 17.44 -15.87 -3.31
N PHE A 54 16.56 -16.85 -3.50
CA PHE A 54 15.78 -17.47 -2.44
C PHE A 54 16.22 -18.91 -2.14
N ASP A 55 17.34 -19.38 -2.68
CA ASP A 55 17.88 -20.71 -2.41
C ASP A 55 18.09 -20.96 -0.91
N GLY A 56 17.48 -22.06 -0.42
CA GLY A 56 17.60 -22.49 0.98
C GLY A 56 16.94 -21.55 1.99
N ILE A 57 16.09 -20.61 1.55
CA ILE A 57 15.48 -19.59 2.42
C ILE A 57 14.65 -20.20 3.54
N GLU A 58 14.02 -21.35 3.32
CA GLU A 58 13.13 -22.05 4.26
C GLU A 58 13.82 -22.39 5.59
N THR A 59 15.12 -22.70 5.56
CA THR A 59 15.94 -23.02 6.74
C THR A 59 16.44 -21.78 7.51
N LYS A 60 16.27 -20.58 6.95
CA LYS A 60 16.84 -19.35 7.51
C LYS A 60 15.95 -18.76 8.60
N SER A 61 16.56 -17.88 9.42
CA SER A 61 15.84 -17.16 10.47
C SER A 61 14.82 -16.17 9.89
N PHE A 62 13.78 -15.87 10.67
CA PHE A 62 12.74 -14.91 10.30
C PHE A 62 13.29 -13.57 9.78
N ASN A 63 14.19 -12.94 10.54
CA ASN A 63 14.80 -11.66 10.16
C ASN A 63 15.60 -11.76 8.84
N TYR A 64 16.25 -12.90 8.58
CA TYR A 64 16.95 -13.12 7.32
C TYR A 64 15.96 -13.20 6.16
N LYS A 65 14.91 -14.02 6.29
CA LYS A 65 13.87 -14.19 5.27
C LYS A 65 13.25 -12.86 4.84
N ILE A 66 12.80 -12.08 5.83
CA ILE A 66 12.20 -10.77 5.59
C ILE A 66 13.18 -9.81 4.92
N ASN A 67 14.45 -9.79 5.34
CA ASN A 67 15.42 -8.91 4.71
C ASN A 67 15.70 -9.33 3.26
N ARG A 68 15.74 -10.64 2.93
CA ARG A 68 15.86 -11.10 1.54
C ARG A 68 14.68 -10.68 0.69
N ILE A 69 13.45 -10.82 1.21
CA ILE A 69 12.23 -10.35 0.54
C ILE A 69 12.30 -8.85 0.29
N LYS A 70 12.61 -8.05 1.32
CA LYS A 70 12.78 -6.59 1.19
C LYS A 70 13.77 -6.24 0.08
N GLN A 71 14.95 -6.85 0.10
CA GLN A 71 15.99 -6.58 -0.89
C GLN A 71 15.53 -6.93 -2.31
N TYR A 72 14.85 -8.08 -2.47
CA TYR A 72 14.30 -8.48 -3.76
C TYR A 72 13.25 -7.49 -4.26
N ILE A 73 12.34 -7.05 -3.38
CA ILE A 73 11.31 -6.07 -3.71
C ILE A 73 11.96 -4.75 -4.12
N ILE A 74 12.89 -4.19 -3.34
CA ILE A 74 13.49 -2.88 -3.68
C ILE A 74 14.39 -2.88 -4.91
N GLN A 75 14.85 -4.05 -5.35
CA GLN A 75 15.63 -4.22 -6.58
C GLN A 75 14.73 -4.36 -7.81
N ASN A 76 13.54 -4.94 -7.65
CA ASN A 76 12.63 -5.25 -8.75
C ASN A 76 11.43 -4.30 -8.86
N TYR A 77 11.15 -3.55 -7.80
CA TYR A 77 10.01 -2.64 -7.71
C TYR A 77 10.42 -1.32 -7.06
N VAL A 78 9.95 -0.23 -7.64
CA VAL A 78 10.10 1.11 -7.07
C VAL A 78 8.79 1.63 -6.52
N PHE A 79 8.86 2.45 -5.47
CA PHE A 79 7.74 3.27 -5.10
C PHE A 79 7.55 4.35 -6.16
N ASN A 80 6.34 4.44 -6.71
CA ASN A 80 5.99 5.41 -7.74
C ASN A 80 4.57 5.92 -7.47
N LEU A 81 4.35 7.21 -7.70
CA LEU A 81 3.01 7.79 -7.77
C LEU A 81 2.79 8.18 -9.22
N ASP A 82 2.42 7.21 -10.06
CA ASP A 82 2.14 7.47 -11.46
C ASP A 82 0.76 8.12 -11.62
N LEU A 83 0.77 9.46 -11.55
CA LEU A 83 -0.45 10.27 -11.49
C LEU A 83 -1.34 10.21 -12.74
N ALA A 84 -0.93 9.54 -13.81
CA ALA A 84 -1.65 9.54 -15.08
C ALA A 84 -2.04 8.14 -15.59
N THR A 85 -1.43 7.07 -15.09
CA THR A 85 -1.62 5.71 -15.63
C THR A 85 -3.07 5.24 -15.57
N TRP A 86 -3.76 5.60 -14.48
CA TRP A 86 -5.10 5.12 -14.19
C TRP A 86 -6.20 6.14 -14.53
N GLY A 87 -5.83 7.23 -15.20
CA GLY A 87 -6.75 8.30 -15.60
C GLY A 87 -6.94 9.36 -14.52
N LEU A 88 -7.93 10.23 -14.77
CA LEU A 88 -8.25 11.38 -13.93
C LEU A 88 -9.71 11.31 -13.50
N THR A 89 -10.01 11.81 -12.31
CA THR A 89 -11.35 12.06 -11.78
C THR A 89 -11.45 13.49 -11.27
N THR A 90 -12.56 13.85 -10.64
CA THR A 90 -12.72 15.15 -9.97
C THR A 90 -13.00 15.00 -8.49
N LYS A 91 -12.58 15.98 -7.68
CA LYS A 91 -12.80 15.93 -6.22
C LYS A 91 -14.29 15.89 -5.93
N THR A 92 -15.08 16.73 -6.61
CA THR A 92 -16.54 16.74 -6.46
C THR A 92 -17.15 15.38 -6.74
N ARG A 93 -16.73 14.68 -7.80
CA ARG A 93 -17.28 13.36 -8.16
C ARG A 93 -17.00 12.32 -7.08
N GLU A 94 -15.78 12.24 -6.58
CA GLU A 94 -15.43 11.26 -5.53
C GLU A 94 -16.10 11.60 -4.18
N ILE A 95 -16.20 12.89 -3.82
CA ILE A 95 -16.95 13.31 -2.61
C ILE A 95 -18.42 12.91 -2.74
N GLU A 96 -19.07 13.20 -3.87
CA GLU A 96 -20.48 12.85 -4.08
C GLU A 96 -20.72 11.35 -4.05
N ARG A 97 -19.79 10.56 -4.62
CA ARG A 97 -19.84 9.09 -4.59
C ARG A 97 -19.77 8.55 -3.16
N PHE A 98 -18.93 9.13 -2.31
CA PHE A 98 -18.61 8.55 -1.01
C PHE A 98 -19.24 9.23 0.22
N ARG A 99 -19.90 10.38 0.05
CA ARG A 99 -20.52 11.15 1.15
C ARG A 99 -21.52 10.36 2.01
N ASP A 100 -22.16 9.34 1.44
CA ASP A 100 -23.16 8.53 2.14
C ASP A 100 -22.52 7.39 2.95
N PHE A 101 -21.22 7.14 2.79
CA PHE A 101 -20.50 6.01 3.40
C PHE A 101 -19.47 6.42 4.44
N PHE A 102 -19.06 7.70 4.46
CA PHE A 102 -18.02 8.22 5.32
C PHE A 102 -18.23 9.69 5.69
N ASP A 103 -17.70 10.09 6.85
CA ASP A 103 -17.70 11.50 7.25
C ASP A 103 -16.73 12.30 6.37
N VAL A 104 -17.29 13.27 5.63
CA VAL A 104 -16.53 14.18 4.76
C VAL A 104 -15.47 14.95 5.53
N GLU A 105 -15.68 15.25 6.80
CA GLU A 105 -14.67 15.91 7.64
C GLU A 105 -13.49 14.99 7.97
N VAL A 106 -13.70 13.67 8.02
CA VAL A 106 -12.61 12.69 8.13
C VAL A 106 -11.90 12.51 6.79
N LEU A 107 -12.63 12.52 5.67
CA LEU A 107 -12.03 12.51 4.33
C LEU A 107 -11.17 13.75 4.05
N LYS A 108 -11.59 14.94 4.52
CA LYS A 108 -10.78 16.17 4.43
C LYS A 108 -9.49 16.11 5.24
N ARG A 109 -9.51 15.42 6.38
CA ARG A 109 -8.31 15.13 7.18
C ARG A 109 -7.45 14.03 6.59
N SER A 110 -8.04 13.20 5.72
CA SER A 110 -7.36 12.10 5.06
C SER A 110 -6.48 12.62 3.92
N ASN A 111 -5.16 12.37 4.04
CA ASN A 111 -4.17 12.82 3.06
C ASN A 111 -4.33 12.14 1.69
N ALA A 112 -5.05 11.02 1.64
CA ALA A 112 -5.24 10.20 0.45
C ALA A 112 -6.14 10.81 -0.64
N LEU A 113 -7.00 11.79 -0.34
CA LEU A 113 -8.08 12.12 -1.29
C LEU A 113 -7.92 13.40 -2.10
N PHE A 114 -7.42 14.50 -1.53
CA PHE A 114 -7.72 15.82 -2.11
C PHE A 114 -6.57 16.77 -2.31
N GLY A 115 -5.34 16.33 -2.08
CA GLY A 115 -4.19 17.23 -2.13
C GLY A 115 -4.27 18.28 -1.02
N TYR A 116 -3.71 17.91 0.13
CA TYR A 116 -3.10 18.79 1.13
C TYR A 116 -3.95 19.89 1.79
N GLU A 117 -4.50 19.55 2.96
CA GLU A 117 -4.54 20.38 4.19
C GLU A 117 -4.18 19.56 5.48
N GLY A 118 -3.58 18.37 5.33
CA GLY A 118 -3.17 17.50 6.45
C GLY A 118 -1.69 17.68 6.88
N ASP A 119 -1.37 17.18 8.09
CA ASP A 119 -0.15 17.34 8.90
C ASP A 119 0.94 18.31 8.36
N LYS A 120 1.11 19.43 9.08
CA LYS A 120 2.11 20.49 8.83
C LYS A 120 3.52 19.94 8.57
N TYR A 121 3.91 18.84 9.23
CA TYR A 121 5.23 18.24 9.04
C TYR A 121 5.50 17.79 7.60
N TYR A 122 4.48 17.28 6.92
CA TYR A 122 4.58 16.83 5.53
C TYR A 122 4.53 18.01 4.55
N PHE A 123 3.76 19.05 4.87
CA PHE A 123 3.75 20.32 4.12
C PHE A 123 5.13 20.98 4.04
N ASP A 124 5.88 20.96 5.14
CA ASP A 124 7.21 21.59 5.24
C ASP A 124 8.29 20.87 4.39
N ILE A 125 8.02 19.67 3.86
CA ILE A 125 8.99 18.84 3.10
C ILE A 125 8.75 18.89 1.57
N ASP A 126 7.84 19.74 1.08
CA ASP A 126 7.57 19.95 -0.37
C ASP A 126 7.24 18.67 -1.16
N ILE A 127 6.51 17.76 -0.51
CA ILE A 127 6.18 16.44 -1.10
C ILE A 127 5.23 16.56 -2.28
N ARG A 128 4.45 17.65 -2.38
CA ARG A 128 3.63 17.93 -3.56
C ARG A 128 4.49 18.05 -4.81
N LYS A 129 5.56 18.83 -4.74
CA LYS A 129 6.49 18.98 -5.87
C LYS A 129 7.29 17.71 -6.10
N HIS A 130 7.70 17.02 -5.04
CA HIS A 130 8.41 15.74 -5.14
C HIS A 130 7.61 14.69 -5.93
N PHE A 131 6.29 14.67 -5.74
CA PHE A 131 5.39 13.73 -6.40
C PHE A 131 4.65 14.30 -7.61
N GLY A 132 4.91 15.56 -8.02
CA GLY A 132 4.25 16.17 -9.17
C GLY A 132 2.77 16.54 -8.97
N LEU A 133 2.31 16.57 -7.73
CA LEU A 133 0.93 16.96 -7.34
C LEU A 133 0.70 18.47 -7.44
N ASP A 134 1.75 19.26 -7.59
CA ASP A 134 1.70 20.68 -7.92
C ASP A 134 1.03 20.94 -9.28
N LYS A 135 1.10 19.97 -10.20
CA LYS A 135 0.41 20.00 -11.50
C LYS A 135 -1.11 19.90 -11.38
N PHE A 136 -1.63 19.44 -10.25
CA PHE A 136 -3.06 19.28 -9.97
C PHE A 136 -3.52 20.32 -8.94
N ASN A 137 -3.67 21.56 -9.42
CA ASN A 137 -4.14 22.70 -8.63
C ASN A 137 -5.62 23.02 -8.83
N SER A 138 -6.36 22.17 -9.54
CA SER A 138 -7.78 22.33 -9.85
C SER A 138 -8.64 21.25 -9.16
N ASP A 139 -9.91 21.17 -9.54
CA ASP A 139 -10.82 20.10 -9.14
C ASP A 139 -10.46 18.74 -9.77
N VAL A 140 -9.64 18.72 -10.83
CA VAL A 140 -9.18 17.49 -11.47
C VAL A 140 -8.04 16.87 -10.67
N ILE A 141 -8.18 15.58 -10.34
CA ILE A 141 -7.19 14.80 -9.59
C ILE A 141 -6.89 13.47 -10.29
N PRO A 142 -5.71 12.89 -10.08
CA PRO A 142 -5.43 11.51 -10.47
C PRO A 142 -6.41 10.52 -9.85
N TYR A 143 -6.78 9.49 -10.60
CA TYR A 143 -7.49 8.34 -10.04
C TYR A 143 -6.47 7.28 -9.59
N TRP A 144 -6.17 7.20 -8.30
CA TRP A 144 -5.14 6.30 -7.77
C TRP A 144 -5.64 4.87 -7.61
N LYS A 145 -5.39 4.04 -8.62
CA LYS A 145 -5.71 2.61 -8.58
C LYS A 145 -4.58 1.84 -7.90
N THR A 146 -4.91 0.95 -6.95
CA THR A 146 -3.90 0.02 -6.44
C THR A 146 -3.58 -1.07 -7.44
N GLU A 147 -2.30 -1.41 -7.48
CA GLU A 147 -1.76 -2.34 -8.44
C GLU A 147 -1.62 -3.74 -7.83
N THR A 148 -2.21 -4.73 -8.50
CA THR A 148 -1.82 -6.12 -8.29
C THR A 148 -0.38 -6.31 -8.76
N ILE A 149 0.26 -7.40 -8.34
CA ILE A 149 1.65 -7.70 -8.71
C ILE A 149 1.85 -7.79 -10.23
N GLU A 150 0.85 -8.21 -11.01
CA GLU A 150 0.88 -8.17 -12.48
C GLU A 150 0.97 -6.74 -13.01
N ALA A 151 0.09 -5.85 -12.51
CA ALA A 151 0.09 -4.45 -12.90
C ALA A 151 1.40 -3.78 -12.46
N MET A 152 1.87 -4.06 -11.24
CA MET A 152 3.16 -3.56 -10.75
C MET A 152 4.31 -4.00 -11.65
N THR A 153 4.31 -5.28 -12.04
CA THR A 153 5.35 -5.86 -12.91
C THR A 153 5.34 -5.23 -14.29
N ALA A 154 4.16 -4.95 -14.85
CA ALA A 154 3.99 -4.41 -16.19
C ALA A 154 4.58 -3.00 -16.37
N PHE A 155 4.76 -2.22 -15.29
CA PHE A 155 5.41 -0.91 -15.37
C PHE A 155 6.79 -0.96 -16.02
N ARG A 156 7.52 -2.08 -15.94
CA ARG A 156 8.82 -2.26 -16.62
C ARG A 156 8.77 -2.09 -18.14
N HIS A 157 7.57 -2.16 -18.74
CA HIS A 157 7.34 -1.99 -20.17
C HIS A 157 6.92 -0.56 -20.55
N LYS A 158 6.70 0.31 -19.56
CA LYS A 158 6.39 1.72 -19.78
C LYS A 158 7.69 2.50 -20.01
N ASP A 159 7.62 3.52 -20.86
CA ASP A 159 8.71 4.48 -21.02
C ASP A 159 9.12 5.04 -19.64
N SER A 160 10.42 5.32 -19.49
CA SER A 160 11.09 5.78 -18.26
C SER A 160 11.13 4.80 -17.07
N HIS A 161 10.59 3.58 -17.22
CA HIS A 161 10.62 2.56 -16.17
C HIS A 161 11.55 1.40 -16.55
N THR A 162 12.46 1.03 -15.65
CA THR A 162 13.38 -0.11 -15.82
C THR A 162 13.03 -1.30 -14.92
N THR A 163 12.09 -1.09 -13.99
CA THR A 163 11.65 -2.05 -12.97
C THR A 163 10.12 -1.99 -12.86
N GLY A 164 9.53 -2.90 -12.09
CA GLY A 164 8.13 -2.75 -11.71
C GLY A 164 7.93 -1.53 -10.81
N ALA A 165 6.69 -1.10 -10.63
CA ALA A 165 6.38 0.05 -9.80
C ALA A 165 5.02 -0.13 -9.10
N GLY A 166 4.81 0.61 -8.00
CA GLY A 166 3.49 0.68 -7.39
C GLY A 166 3.45 1.64 -6.21
N GLU A 167 2.24 1.94 -5.79
CA GLU A 167 1.95 2.83 -4.67
C GLU A 167 2.12 2.12 -3.30
N CYS A 168 1.83 2.83 -2.21
CA CYS A 168 2.10 2.32 -0.87
C CYS A 168 1.24 1.10 -0.51
N VAL A 169 -0.04 1.12 -0.92
CA VAL A 169 -0.96 -0.01 -0.74
C VAL A 169 -0.48 -1.21 -1.55
N SER A 170 -0.08 -1.01 -2.80
CA SER A 170 0.44 -2.04 -3.70
C SER A 170 1.70 -2.70 -3.15
N LEU A 171 2.67 -1.91 -2.67
CA LEU A 171 3.88 -2.42 -2.02
C LEU A 171 3.54 -3.18 -0.73
N SER A 172 2.63 -2.66 0.09
CA SER A 172 2.20 -3.34 1.30
C SER A 172 1.56 -4.70 0.99
N ALA A 173 0.67 -4.77 0.00
CA ALA A 173 0.10 -6.03 -0.45
C ALA A 173 1.15 -7.01 -1.00
N LEU A 174 2.14 -6.50 -1.72
CA LEU A 174 3.27 -7.30 -2.22
C LEU A 174 4.10 -7.89 -1.07
N TYR A 175 4.41 -7.09 -0.04
CA TYR A 175 5.12 -7.59 1.14
C TYR A 175 4.33 -8.66 1.88
N ALA A 176 3.02 -8.47 2.07
CA ALA A 176 2.16 -9.46 2.73
C ALA A 176 2.17 -10.79 1.96
N ALA A 177 1.94 -10.75 0.64
CA ALA A 177 1.93 -11.94 -0.20
C ALA A 177 3.31 -12.63 -0.25
N ALA A 178 4.40 -11.87 -0.38
CA ALA A 178 5.75 -12.42 -0.37
C ALA A 178 6.14 -13.01 0.99
N ALA A 179 5.73 -12.38 2.11
CA ALA A 179 5.94 -12.93 3.44
C ALA A 179 5.23 -14.28 3.62
N PHE A 180 4.02 -14.41 3.09
CA PHE A 180 3.28 -15.67 3.10
C PHE A 180 3.96 -16.73 2.21
N ILE A 181 4.18 -16.42 0.93
CA ILE A 181 4.65 -17.40 -0.08
C ILE A 181 6.12 -17.79 0.14
N ILE A 182 7.00 -16.80 0.34
CA ILE A 182 8.46 -16.99 0.35
C ILE A 182 8.98 -17.27 1.75
N ALA A 183 8.52 -16.53 2.75
CA ALA A 183 8.99 -16.75 4.13
C ALA A 183 8.19 -17.82 4.88
N GLY A 184 7.03 -18.24 4.38
CA GLY A 184 6.14 -19.21 5.02
C GLY A 184 5.48 -18.66 6.28
N ILE A 185 5.26 -17.35 6.36
CA ILE A 185 4.64 -16.71 7.52
C ILE A 185 3.12 -16.89 7.41
N PRO A 186 2.44 -17.45 8.43
CA PRO A 186 0.99 -17.61 8.40
C PRO A 186 0.25 -16.28 8.27
N LEU A 187 -0.86 -16.26 7.54
CA LEU A 187 -1.63 -15.03 7.27
C LEU A 187 -2.18 -14.40 8.56
N GLU A 188 -2.53 -15.20 9.56
CA GLU A 188 -2.98 -14.72 10.87
C GLU A 188 -1.92 -13.94 11.66
N LYS A 189 -0.66 -13.97 11.21
CA LYS A 189 0.44 -13.17 11.76
C LYS A 189 0.76 -11.93 10.95
N ILE A 190 0.05 -11.66 9.85
CA ILE A 190 0.28 -10.53 8.96
C ILE A 190 -0.92 -9.59 9.06
N PHE A 191 -0.75 -8.48 9.77
CA PHE A 191 -1.78 -7.47 9.95
C PHE A 191 -1.58 -6.37 8.90
N LEU A 192 -2.62 -6.13 8.11
CA LEU A 192 -2.65 -5.05 7.13
C LEU A 192 -3.05 -3.76 7.84
N VAL A 193 -2.24 -2.71 7.68
CA VAL A 193 -2.48 -1.39 8.25
C VAL A 193 -2.63 -0.43 7.08
N ALA A 194 -3.84 0.08 6.88
CA ALA A 194 -4.15 1.10 5.88
C ALA A 194 -4.62 2.35 6.60
N THR A 195 -3.81 3.40 6.57
CA THR A 195 -4.14 4.72 7.10
C THR A 195 -4.32 5.68 5.93
N PRO A 196 -5.01 6.82 6.12
CA PRO A 196 -5.03 7.93 5.16
C PRO A 196 -3.69 8.38 4.58
N LEU A 197 -2.60 8.10 5.28
CA LEU A 197 -1.27 8.59 4.99
C LEU A 197 -0.38 7.53 4.37
N HIS A 198 -0.56 6.29 4.83
CA HIS A 198 0.37 5.23 4.51
C HIS A 198 -0.28 3.86 4.68
N SER A 199 0.14 2.93 3.83
CA SER A 199 -0.18 1.51 3.97
C SER A 199 1.05 0.68 4.24
N GLN A 200 0.94 -0.19 5.23
CA GLN A 200 2.03 -1.01 5.75
C GLN A 200 1.51 -2.33 6.31
N ASN A 201 2.43 -3.24 6.63
CA ASN A 201 2.13 -4.50 7.32
C ASN A 201 2.77 -4.48 8.70
N PHE A 202 2.06 -5.00 9.69
CA PHE A 202 2.63 -5.40 10.97
C PHE A 202 2.66 -6.93 11.05
N ILE A 203 3.86 -7.50 11.08
CA ILE A 203 4.05 -8.95 11.15
C ILE A 203 4.42 -9.32 12.58
N THR A 204 3.61 -10.13 13.24
CA THR A 204 3.73 -10.46 14.68
C THR A 204 4.61 -11.68 14.98
N GLU A 205 5.34 -12.17 13.99
CA GLU A 205 6.31 -13.25 14.18
C GLU A 205 7.51 -12.75 15.00
N LYS A 206 7.96 -13.56 15.97
CA LYS A 206 9.02 -13.21 16.94
C LYS A 206 8.72 -11.90 17.71
N GLU A 207 9.56 -10.88 17.55
CA GLU A 207 9.45 -9.60 18.27
C GLU A 207 8.61 -8.55 17.52
N GLY A 208 8.14 -8.89 16.32
CA GLY A 208 7.37 -8.01 15.47
C GLY A 208 8.22 -7.14 14.54
N ILE A 209 7.71 -6.90 13.34
CA ILE A 209 8.28 -5.96 12.36
C ILE A 209 7.18 -5.17 11.64
N ILE A 210 7.53 -3.99 11.16
CA ILE A 210 6.70 -3.19 10.27
C ILE A 210 7.37 -3.06 8.90
N THR A 211 6.60 -3.24 7.83
CA THR A 211 7.05 -2.94 6.47
C THR A 211 6.71 -1.50 6.13
N ASN A 212 7.63 -0.69 5.62
CA ASN A 212 7.32 0.68 5.19
C ASN A 212 7.97 0.92 3.83
N ASN A 213 7.19 0.76 2.75
CA ASN A 213 7.65 0.84 1.36
C ASN A 213 9.03 0.17 1.14
N ARG A 214 10.12 0.93 1.20
CA ARG A 214 11.49 0.44 0.94
C ARG A 214 12.24 -0.03 2.20
N ARG A 215 11.58 -0.06 3.37
CA ARG A 215 12.20 -0.29 4.68
C ARG A 215 11.47 -1.38 5.46
N ILE A 216 12.21 -2.01 6.36
CA ILE A 216 11.68 -2.86 7.42
C ILE A 216 12.11 -2.23 8.73
N VAL A 217 11.17 -2.06 9.63
CA VAL A 217 11.37 -1.44 10.94
C VAL A 217 11.15 -2.50 12.00
N THR A 218 12.19 -2.81 12.77
CA THR A 218 12.10 -3.75 13.90
C THR A 218 11.69 -3.00 15.16
N LYS A 219 11.24 -3.73 16.19
CA LYS A 219 10.93 -3.15 17.51
C LYS A 219 12.08 -2.31 18.09
N ASN A 220 13.33 -2.76 17.96
CA ASN A 220 14.50 -2.01 18.40
C ASN A 220 14.67 -0.68 17.64
N MET A 221 14.25 -0.63 16.37
CA MET A 221 14.28 0.60 15.57
C MET A 221 13.15 1.56 15.92
N TRP A 222 12.15 1.18 16.71
CA TRP A 222 11.12 2.11 17.22
C TRP A 222 11.66 3.00 18.35
N PHE A 223 12.70 2.56 19.05
CA PHE A 223 13.17 3.18 20.28
C PHE A 223 14.65 3.61 20.25
N ASN A 224 15.33 3.55 19.10
CA ASN A 224 16.76 3.83 19.02
C ASN A 224 17.11 5.32 18.84
N GLY A 225 16.13 6.23 18.96
CA GLY A 225 16.35 7.68 18.95
C GLY A 225 16.79 8.27 17.61
N THR A 226 16.67 7.50 16.52
CA THR A 226 16.95 8.01 15.17
C THR A 226 15.74 8.72 14.58
N SER A 227 15.93 9.56 13.56
CA SER A 227 14.83 10.16 12.80
C SER A 227 13.88 9.12 12.18
N LEU A 228 14.36 7.89 11.96
CA LEU A 228 13.52 6.78 11.52
C LEU A 228 12.66 6.22 12.67
N SER A 229 13.18 6.17 13.90
CA SER A 229 12.39 5.84 15.10
C SER A 229 11.27 6.83 15.33
N GLU A 230 11.55 8.13 15.20
CA GLU A 230 10.53 9.18 15.35
C GLU A 230 9.42 9.03 14.30
N LYS A 231 9.78 8.78 13.04
CA LYS A 231 8.79 8.55 11.96
C LYS A 231 7.98 7.27 12.19
N ALA A 232 8.62 6.18 12.62
CA ALA A 232 7.93 4.93 12.93
C ALA A 232 7.00 5.04 14.15
N ARG A 233 7.43 5.75 15.21
CA ARG A 233 6.58 6.04 16.38
C ARG A 233 5.43 6.95 16.01
N ARG A 234 5.66 8.02 15.24
CA ARG A 234 4.59 8.91 14.78
C ARG A 234 3.51 8.12 14.03
N ALA A 235 3.92 7.23 13.12
CA ALA A 235 3.02 6.36 12.37
C ALA A 235 2.30 5.29 13.22
N LEU A 236 2.82 4.95 14.40
CA LEU A 236 2.16 4.04 15.34
C LEU A 236 1.25 4.77 16.34
N GLU A 237 1.56 6.04 16.65
CA GLU A 237 0.89 6.82 17.69
C GLU A 237 -0.23 7.72 17.13
N ASN A 238 -0.13 8.13 15.86
CA ASN A 238 -1.02 9.12 15.25
C ASN A 238 -1.75 8.63 14.00
N GLU A 239 -1.45 7.41 13.53
CA GLU A 239 -2.04 6.80 12.33
C GLU A 239 -2.61 5.42 12.69
#